data_AF-A0A524HD31-F1
#
_entry.id   AF-A0A524HD31-F1
#
_cell.length_a   1.000
_cell.length_b   1.000
_cell.length_c   1.000
_cell.angle_alpha   90.00
_cell.angle_beta   90.00
_cell.angle_gamma   90.00
#
_symmetry.space_group_name_H-M   'P 1'
#
loop_
_entity.id
_entity.type
_entity.pdbx_description
1 polymer ?
#
loop_
_entity_poly.entity_id
_entity_poly.type
_entity_poly.pdbx_seq_one_letter_code
_entity_poly.pdbx_strand_id
1 'polypeptide(L)'
;LDTESRERFGAEFIATQDVQRRAILDDIAWPKKAKPEYSQGVAFFNRFRDLTASGFFSSEIGIKDLQYRGNEFVMEWTGCPPEALRKLGVG
;
A
#
# COMPACT_ATOMS: atom_id res chain seq x y z
N LEU A 1 -8.25 2.07 16.33
CA LEU A 1 -6.97 1.79 17.01
C LEU A 1 -7.02 2.21 18.48
N ASP A 2 -7.40 3.44 18.81
CA ASP A 2 -7.48 3.85 20.23
C ASP A 2 -8.49 3.05 21.06
N THR A 3 -9.67 2.72 20.51
CA THR A 3 -10.64 1.85 21.19
C THR A 3 -10.02 0.51 21.57
N GLU A 4 -9.46 -0.21 20.58
CA GLU A 4 -8.77 -1.49 20.78
C GLU A 4 -7.62 -1.38 21.79
N SER A 5 -6.83 -0.30 21.71
CA SER A 5 -5.70 -0.07 22.62
C SER A 5 -6.15 0.18 24.05
N ARG A 6 -7.23 0.95 24.25
CA ARG A 6 -7.80 1.18 25.58
C ARG A 6 -8.37 -0.10 26.17
N GLU A 7 -9.03 -0.93 25.35
CA GLU A 7 -9.57 -2.22 25.79
C GLU A 7 -8.47 -3.22 26.18
N ARG A 8 -7.38 -3.32 25.40
CA ARG A 8 -6.30 -4.28 25.68
C ARG A 8 -5.31 -3.80 26.74
N PHE A 9 -5.02 -2.50 26.78
CA PHE A 9 -3.87 -1.95 27.49
C PHE A 9 -4.18 -0.75 28.39
N GLY A 10 -5.42 -0.24 28.39
CA GLY A 10 -5.83 0.88 29.24
C GLY A 10 -5.28 2.25 28.83
N ALA A 11 -4.68 2.38 27.64
CA ALA A 11 -4.09 3.62 27.15
C ALA A 11 -4.38 3.85 25.66
N GLU A 12 -4.27 5.10 25.22
CA GLU A 12 -4.36 5.45 23.79
C GLU A 12 -3.26 4.79 22.97
N PHE A 13 -3.53 4.50 21.70
CA PHE A 13 -2.63 3.70 20.86
C PHE A 13 -1.23 4.31 20.81
N ILE A 14 -1.12 5.62 20.61
CA ILE A 14 0.17 6.33 20.53
C ILE A 14 0.92 6.36 21.86
N ALA A 15 0.21 6.25 22.99
CA ALA A 15 0.77 6.30 24.33
C ALA A 15 1.24 4.93 24.84
N THR A 16 0.85 3.83 24.18
CA THR A 16 1.29 2.47 24.53
C THR A 16 2.74 2.20 24.13
N GLN A 17 3.31 1.12 24.66
CA GLN A 17 4.63 0.66 24.27
C GLN A 17 4.63 0.18 22.81
N ASP A 18 5.81 0.23 22.20
CA ASP A 18 6.00 -0.20 20.81
C ASP A 18 5.57 -1.64 20.54
N VAL A 19 5.83 -2.55 21.49
CA VAL A 19 5.38 -3.95 21.44
C VAL A 19 3.85 -4.09 21.47
N GLN A 20 3.15 -3.22 22.20
CA GLN A 20 1.69 -3.21 22.29
C GLN A 20 1.06 -2.68 21.00
N ARG A 21 1.64 -1.61 20.44
CA ARG A 21 1.23 -1.09 19.13
C ARG A 21 1.38 -2.15 18.04
N ARG A 22 2.54 -2.82 17.99
CA ARG A 22 2.78 -3.91 17.02
C ARG A 22 1.77 -5.03 17.15
N ALA A 23 1.47 -5.48 18.37
CA ALA A 23 0.50 -6.54 18.58
C ALA A 23 -0.88 -6.23 17.94
N ILE A 24 -1.37 -5.00 18.09
CA ILE A 24 -2.63 -4.58 17.43
C ILE A 24 -2.49 -4.57 15.91
N LEU A 25 -1.37 -4.05 15.38
CA LEU A 25 -1.15 -3.94 13.94
C LEU A 25 -0.96 -5.31 13.28
N ASP A 26 -0.23 -6.22 13.91
CA ASP A 26 0.07 -7.56 13.41
C ASP A 26 -1.22 -8.40 13.23
N ASP A 27 -2.20 -8.22 14.11
CA ASP A 27 -3.51 -8.87 14.05
C ASP A 27 -4.33 -8.44 12.81
N ILE A 28 -4.11 -7.23 12.29
CA ILE A 28 -4.94 -6.62 11.24
C ILE A 28 -4.21 -6.38 9.90
N ALA A 29 -2.88 -6.50 9.88
CA ALA A 29 -2.06 -6.18 8.72
C ALA A 29 -2.19 -7.19 7.56
N TRP A 30 -2.60 -8.43 7.87
CA TRP A 30 -2.56 -9.54 6.91
C TRP A 30 -3.92 -10.20 6.76
N PRO A 31 -4.76 -9.79 5.78
CA PRO A 31 -6.14 -10.28 5.66
C PRO A 31 -6.26 -11.81 5.55
N LYS A 32 -5.27 -12.47 4.95
CA LYS A 32 -5.25 -13.94 4.80
C LYS A 32 -4.87 -14.70 6.08
N LYS A 33 -4.31 -14.02 7.08
CA LYS A 33 -3.83 -14.59 8.34
C LYS A 33 -4.59 -14.06 9.56
N ALA A 34 -5.30 -12.94 9.39
CA ALA A 34 -6.07 -12.29 10.44
C ALA A 34 -7.22 -13.19 10.90
N LYS A 35 -7.49 -13.15 12.20
CA LYS A 35 -8.62 -13.87 12.76
C LYS A 35 -9.95 -13.20 12.37
N PRO A 36 -11.05 -13.96 12.17
CA PRO A 36 -12.32 -13.39 11.72
C PRO A 36 -12.87 -12.28 12.63
N GLU A 37 -12.63 -12.36 13.94
CA GLU A 37 -13.02 -11.34 14.93
C GLU A 37 -12.40 -9.96 14.67
N TYR A 38 -11.27 -9.89 13.97
CA TYR A 38 -10.59 -8.62 13.65
C TYR A 38 -10.97 -8.07 12.27
N SER A 39 -12.00 -8.62 11.62
CA SER A 39 -12.44 -8.23 10.27
C SER A 39 -12.64 -6.72 10.07
N GLN A 40 -13.21 -6.02 11.05
CA GLN A 40 -13.37 -4.56 10.99
C GLN A 40 -12.02 -3.83 11.00
N GLY A 41 -11.08 -4.25 11.85
CA GLY A 41 -9.73 -3.70 11.93
C GLY A 41 -8.94 -3.96 10.64
N VAL A 42 -9.08 -5.16 10.06
CA VAL A 42 -8.51 -5.52 8.75
C VAL A 42 -9.04 -4.63 7.64
N ALA A 43 -10.35 -4.40 7.58
CA ALA A 43 -10.96 -3.54 6.56
C ALA A 43 -10.46 -2.09 6.67
N PHE A 44 -10.35 -1.56 7.89
CA PHE A 44 -9.76 -0.26 8.16
C PHE A 44 -8.31 -0.19 7.68
N PHE A 45 -7.47 -1.15 8.08
CA PHE A 45 -6.04 -1.12 7.77
C PHE A 45 -5.76 -1.31 6.27
N ASN A 46 -6.53 -2.15 5.59
CA ASN A 46 -6.49 -2.27 4.13
C ASN A 46 -6.76 -0.92 3.47
N ARG A 47 -7.83 -0.24 3.85
CA ARG A 47 -8.17 1.05 3.24
C ARG A 47 -7.11 2.12 3.51
N PHE A 48 -6.55 2.16 4.72
CA PHE A 48 -5.43 3.04 5.05
C PHE A 48 -4.21 2.78 4.15
N ARG A 49 -3.84 1.50 3.97
CA ARG A 49 -2.74 1.10 3.09
C ARG A 49 -3.01 1.46 1.63
N ASP A 50 -4.21 1.17 1.14
CA ASP A 50 -4.60 1.42 -0.25
C ASP A 50 -4.59 2.92 -0.57
N LEU A 51 -5.08 3.76 0.34
CA LEU A 51 -5.02 5.21 0.21
C LEU A 51 -3.58 5.74 0.25
N THR A 52 -2.74 5.19 1.13
CA THR A 52 -1.31 5.57 1.22
C THR A 52 -0.56 5.23 -0.08
N ALA A 53 -0.75 4.02 -0.59
CA ALA A 53 -0.14 3.59 -1.85
C ALA A 53 -0.65 4.44 -3.03
N SER A 54 -1.96 4.68 -3.09
CA SER A 54 -2.55 5.53 -4.13
C SER A 54 -2.00 6.96 -4.07
N GLY A 55 -1.88 7.54 -2.88
CA GLY A 55 -1.31 8.87 -2.69
C GLY A 55 0.17 8.93 -3.07
N PHE A 56 0.96 7.91 -2.71
CA PHE A 56 2.36 7.84 -3.09
C PHE A 56 2.52 7.74 -4.61
N PHE A 57 1.89 6.76 -5.27
CA PHE A 57 2.04 6.50 -6.70
C PHE A 57 1.35 7.53 -7.62
N SER A 58 0.56 8.45 -7.07
CA SER A 58 0.05 9.63 -7.79
C SER A 58 0.82 10.91 -7.50
N SER A 59 1.72 10.90 -6.50
CA SER A 59 2.58 12.05 -6.21
C SER A 59 3.70 12.21 -7.25
N GLU A 60 4.28 13.41 -7.36
CA GLU A 60 5.42 13.67 -8.24
C GLU A 60 6.60 12.72 -7.97
N ILE A 61 6.88 12.44 -6.69
CA ILE A 61 7.96 11.54 -6.28
C ILE A 61 7.65 10.10 -6.72
N GLY A 62 6.42 9.63 -6.52
CA GLY A 62 6.03 8.27 -6.90
C GLY A 62 5.95 8.07 -8.41
N ILE A 63 5.49 9.07 -9.17
CA ILE A 63 5.49 9.03 -10.64
C ILE A 63 6.92 8.92 -11.19
N LYS A 64 7.87 9.67 -10.60
CA LYS A 64 9.30 9.57 -10.94
C LYS A 64 9.87 8.20 -10.61
N ASP A 65 9.52 7.64 -9.45
CA ASP A 65 9.94 6.29 -9.02
C ASP A 65 9.42 5.20 -9.97
N LEU A 66 8.17 5.33 -10.44
CA LEU A 66 7.59 4.44 -11.46
C LEU A 66 8.23 4.59 -12.85
N GLN A 67 9.05 5.62 -13.07
CA GLN A 67 9.57 5.99 -14.39
C GLN A 67 8.46 6.14 -15.43
N TYR A 68 7.29 6.65 -15.01
CA TYR A 68 6.12 6.76 -15.85
C TYR A 68 6.34 7.81 -16.94
N ARG A 69 6.24 7.40 -18.21
CA ARG A 69 6.39 8.25 -19.41
C ARG A 69 5.09 8.48 -20.19
N GLY A 70 3.97 7.92 -19.73
CA GLY A 70 2.73 7.87 -20.52
C GLY A 70 2.07 9.23 -20.79
N ASN A 71 2.45 10.27 -20.06
CA ASN A 71 2.03 11.66 -20.28
C ASN A 71 3.15 12.56 -20.83
N GLU A 72 4.30 11.98 -21.21
CA GLU A 72 5.40 12.71 -21.83
C GLU A 72 5.09 12.89 -23.32
N PHE A 73 5.08 14.15 -23.79
CA PHE A 73 4.88 14.43 -25.21
C PHE A 73 6.08 13.92 -26.01
N VAL A 74 5.80 13.23 -27.11
CA VAL A 74 6.80 12.81 -28.10
C VAL A 74 6.42 13.38 -29.47
N MET A 75 7.40 13.88 -30.22
CA MET A 75 7.17 14.39 -31.58
C MET A 75 6.79 13.28 -32.56
N GLU A 76 7.36 12.09 -32.36
CA GLU A 76 7.09 10.89 -33.15
C GLU A 76 6.97 9.70 -32.20
N TRP A 77 5.94 8.89 -32.38
CA TRP A 77 5.74 7.66 -31.63
C TRP A 77 6.38 6.49 -32.37
N THR A 78 7.53 6.01 -31.87
CA THR A 78 8.29 4.91 -32.48
C THR A 78 7.77 3.51 -32.11
N GLY A 79 6.65 3.41 -31.39
CA GLY A 79 6.07 2.14 -30.97
C GLY A 79 6.83 1.46 -29.83
N CYS A 80 6.55 0.16 -29.63
CA CYS A 80 7.19 -0.63 -28.59
C CYS A 80 8.69 -0.85 -28.88
N PRO A 81 9.55 -0.86 -27.85
CA PRO A 81 10.97 -1.16 -28.03
C PRO A 81 11.22 -2.55 -28.65
N PRO A 82 12.25 -2.71 -29.51
CA PRO A 82 12.56 -3.99 -30.16
C PRO A 82 12.78 -5.15 -29.16
N GLU A 83 13.35 -4.88 -27.98
CA GLU A 83 13.52 -5.91 -26.95
C GLU A 83 12.20 -6.45 -26.41
N ALA A 84 11.17 -5.60 -26.31
CA ALA A 84 9.84 -6.00 -25.88
C ALA A 84 9.12 -6.82 -26.95
N LEU A 85 9.23 -6.41 -28.22
CA LEU A 85 8.67 -7.14 -29.36
C LEU A 85 9.31 -8.53 -29.49
N ARG A 86 10.65 -8.61 -29.37
CA ARG A 86 11.40 -9.87 -29.38
C ARG A 86 11.01 -10.80 -28.22
N LYS A 87 10.80 -10.24 -27.02
CA LYS A 87 10.33 -11.01 -25.85
C LYS A 87 8.95 -11.63 -26.09
N LEU A 88 8.09 -10.93 -26.83
CA LEU A 88 6.72 -11.34 -27.13
C LEU A 88 6.61 -12.20 -28.41
N GLY A 89 7.70 -12.32 -29.20
CA GLY A 89 7.71 -13.09 -30.45
C GLY A 89 6.91 -12.47 -31.59
N VAL A 90 6.68 -11.15 -31.53
CA VAL A 90 5.87 -10.39 -32.50
C VAL A 90 6.67 -9.30 -33.23
N GLY A 91 8.00 -9.42 -33.20
CA GLY A 91 8.94 -8.48 -33.83
C GLY A 91 10.04 -9.18 -34.59
#